data_AF-A0AAW9N1W1-F1
#
_entry.id   AF-A0AAW9N1W1-F1
#
_cell.length_a   1.000
_cell.length_b   1.000
_cell.length_c   1.000
_cell.angle_alpha   90.00
_cell.angle_beta   90.00
_cell.angle_gamma   90.00
#
_symmetry.space_group_name_H-M   'P 1'
#
loop_
_entity.id
_entity.type
_entity.pdbx_description
1 polymer ?
#
loop_
_entity_poly.entity_id
_entity_poly.type
_entity_poly.pdbx_seq_one_letter_code
_entity_poly.pdbx_strand_id
1 'polypeptide(L)'
;MVLKFLQKLNRKSGQSENETEVQEIISEVKMGLEKASLALNSDEKIVVDFVSDMDRDFGSSIRDRVRQGDHFERFLAAVFRLAGYEVEITKKRYMKDKRVYTGDGGVDLILTKENERIAVQAKSKRLNSTSNERLITDNDVKNFAGISDKNWTKKMFITSSFFNTHAYKQIAENEKAHKIEWYGRYELLKLLNQLIPETMLKCQLLNSLPKDIKPCPKCNEGIMIPRKNGETGQYFNACSRYFGHTESIKKY
;
A
#
# COMPACT_ATOMS: atom_id res chain seq x y z
N MET A 1 22.53 -8.88 10.07
CA MET A 1 22.73 -7.41 10.20
C MET A 1 22.08 -6.81 11.45
N VAL A 2 21.11 -7.48 12.10
CA VAL A 2 20.44 -7.01 13.34
C VAL A 2 21.30 -7.20 14.62
N LEU A 3 22.12 -8.26 14.67
CA LEU A 3 22.96 -8.59 15.85
C LEU A 3 24.06 -7.55 16.15
N LYS A 4 24.56 -6.83 15.14
CA LYS A 4 25.59 -5.78 15.35
C LYS A 4 25.03 -4.50 16.00
N PHE A 5 23.71 -4.28 15.93
CA PHE A 5 23.08 -3.09 16.50
C PHE A 5 22.88 -3.23 18.02
N LEU A 6 22.48 -4.43 18.48
CA LEU A 6 22.25 -4.71 19.91
C LEU A 6 23.53 -4.72 20.75
N GLN A 7 24.66 -5.12 20.17
CA GLN A 7 25.96 -5.11 20.87
C GLN A 7 26.49 -3.70 21.17
N LYS A 8 25.97 -2.67 20.48
CA LYS A 8 26.38 -1.28 20.69
C LYS A 8 25.67 -0.61 21.88
N LEU A 9 24.54 -1.16 22.34
CA LEU A 9 23.76 -0.63 23.46
C LEU A 9 24.21 -1.16 24.83
N ASN A 10 24.86 -2.33 24.88
CA ASN A 10 25.24 -2.99 26.14
C ASN A 10 26.70 -2.77 26.59
N ARG A 11 27.40 -1.77 26.06
CA ARG A 11 28.73 -1.39 26.53
C ARG A 11 28.77 0.07 26.98
N LYS A 12 28.42 0.30 28.25
CA LYS A 12 29.20 1.07 29.23
C LYS A 12 28.40 1.26 30.52
N SER A 13 28.87 0.62 31.59
CA SER A 13 28.67 1.04 32.97
C SER A 13 30.04 1.15 33.61
N GLY A 14 30.36 2.33 34.14
CA GLY A 14 31.57 2.62 34.92
C GLY A 14 31.70 4.13 35.18
N GLN A 15 31.32 4.52 36.41
CA GLN A 15 31.55 5.74 37.23
C GLN A 15 32.58 6.78 36.72
N SER A 16 32.56 8.07 37.02
CA SER A 16 31.70 9.04 37.75
C SER A 16 32.18 10.45 37.35
N GLU A 17 31.42 11.49 37.72
CA GLU A 17 31.68 12.93 37.58
C GLU A 17 31.05 13.60 36.34
N ASN A 18 30.39 14.74 36.59
CA ASN A 18 29.60 15.62 35.70
C ASN A 18 28.11 15.26 35.46
N GLU A 19 27.32 15.20 36.54
CA GLU A 19 25.84 15.17 36.45
C GLU A 19 25.22 16.46 35.86
N THR A 20 25.99 17.54 35.71
CA THR A 20 25.51 18.81 35.13
C THR A 20 25.71 18.91 33.61
N GLU A 21 26.52 18.04 33.01
CA GLU A 21 26.86 18.08 31.57
C GLU A 21 26.07 17.03 30.75
N VAL A 22 25.48 16.04 31.44
CA VAL A 22 24.62 15.00 30.83
C VAL A 22 23.22 15.53 30.48
N GLN A 23 22.78 16.63 31.10
CA GLN A 23 21.48 17.25 30.77
C GLN A 23 21.50 18.02 29.44
N GLU A 24 22.65 18.52 28.99
CA GLU A 24 22.77 19.26 27.73
C GLU A 24 23.20 18.39 26.53
N ILE A 25 23.69 17.16 26.75
CA ILE A 25 24.07 16.23 25.66
C ILE A 25 22.90 15.29 25.26
N ILE A 26 21.70 15.52 25.80
CA ILE A 26 20.44 15.19 25.09
C ILE A 26 20.04 16.38 24.18
N SER A 27 21.04 17.13 23.69
CA SER A 27 20.87 18.01 22.54
C SER A 27 20.66 17.15 21.30
N GLU A 28 19.44 17.19 20.77
CA GLU A 28 19.15 17.06 19.35
C GLU A 28 19.53 15.74 18.64
N VAL A 29 19.62 14.61 19.37
CA VAL A 29 19.45 13.30 18.72
C VAL A 29 17.98 13.15 18.34
N LYS A 30 17.61 13.79 17.21
CA LYS A 30 16.34 13.67 16.46
C LYS A 30 15.24 12.97 17.26
N MET A 31 14.61 13.72 18.16
CA MET A 31 13.21 13.42 18.46
C MET A 31 12.48 13.59 17.13
N GLY A 32 12.22 12.47 16.44
CA GLY A 32 11.34 12.38 15.28
C GLY A 32 9.90 12.68 15.68
N LEU A 33 9.69 13.85 16.27
CA LEU A 33 8.41 14.48 16.58
C LEU A 33 7.92 15.22 15.34
N GLU A 34 8.10 14.65 14.16
CA GLU A 34 7.35 15.13 13.01
C GLU A 34 5.87 14.91 13.32
N LYS A 35 5.10 16.00 13.21
CA LYS A 35 3.64 15.98 13.34
C LYS A 35 3.07 15.26 12.12
N ALA A 36 3.19 13.94 12.07
CA ALA A 36 2.56 13.15 11.03
C ALA A 36 1.06 13.09 11.31
N SER A 37 0.27 13.80 10.49
CA SER A 37 -1.17 13.65 10.49
C SER A 37 -1.54 12.23 10.08
N LEU A 38 -2.27 11.53 10.94
CA LEU A 38 -2.93 10.26 10.68
C LEU A 38 -4.23 10.43 9.89
N ALA A 39 -4.60 11.66 9.53
CA ALA A 39 -5.69 11.86 8.58
C ALA A 39 -5.30 11.21 7.25
N LEU A 40 -6.26 10.47 6.69
CA LEU A 40 -6.14 9.86 5.37
C LEU A 40 -6.99 10.66 4.38
N ASN A 41 -6.37 11.12 3.30
CA ASN A 41 -7.11 11.63 2.16
C ASN A 41 -7.85 10.49 1.42
N SER A 42 -8.60 10.80 0.36
CA SER A 42 -9.40 9.80 -0.37
C SER A 42 -8.56 8.66 -0.97
N ASP A 43 -7.40 8.98 -1.54
CA ASP A 43 -6.51 8.00 -2.15
C ASP A 43 -5.77 7.18 -1.09
N GLU A 44 -5.31 7.81 -0.01
CA GLU A 44 -4.71 7.11 1.12
C GLU A 44 -5.67 6.11 1.77
N LYS A 45 -6.96 6.44 1.87
CA LYS A 45 -7.99 5.50 2.36
C LYS A 45 -8.09 4.26 1.47
N ILE A 46 -8.04 4.43 0.16
CA ILE A 46 -8.07 3.32 -0.80
C ILE A 46 -6.82 2.44 -0.65
N VAL A 47 -5.65 3.07 -0.52
CA VAL A 47 -4.38 2.35 -0.31
C VAL A 47 -4.39 1.56 0.99
N VAL A 48 -4.77 2.19 2.10
CA VAL A 48 -4.86 1.54 3.42
C VAL A 48 -5.86 0.38 3.36
N ASP A 49 -7.05 0.59 2.80
CA ASP A 49 -8.09 -0.45 2.65
C ASP A 49 -7.58 -1.69 1.90
N PHE A 50 -6.83 -1.48 0.80
CA PHE A 50 -6.27 -2.58 0.02
C PHE A 50 -5.12 -3.29 0.75
N VAL A 51 -4.18 -2.54 1.34
CA VAL A 51 -2.99 -3.12 2.00
C VAL A 51 -3.37 -3.88 3.26
N SER A 52 -4.40 -3.46 3.99
CA SER A 52 -4.91 -4.17 5.17
C SER A 52 -5.55 -5.52 4.84
N ASP A 53 -6.02 -5.74 3.60
CA ASP A 53 -6.62 -7.00 3.15
C ASP A 53 -6.43 -7.22 1.63
N MET A 54 -5.18 -7.48 1.22
CA MET A 54 -4.82 -7.68 -0.19
C MET A 54 -5.49 -8.91 -0.83
N ASP A 55 -5.97 -9.85 -0.01
CA ASP A 55 -6.62 -11.10 -0.41
C ASP A 55 -8.14 -11.10 -0.13
N ARG A 56 -8.74 -9.90 0.00
CA ARG A 56 -10.18 -9.71 0.24
C ARG A 56 -11.04 -10.60 -0.63
N ASP A 57 -11.97 -11.34 -0.02
CA ASP A 57 -12.91 -12.16 -0.77
C ASP A 57 -14.06 -11.33 -1.36
N PHE A 58 -14.17 -11.36 -2.68
CA PHE A 58 -15.28 -10.74 -3.40
C PHE A 58 -16.40 -11.72 -3.73
N GLY A 59 -16.17 -13.03 -3.55
CA GLY A 59 -16.99 -14.11 -4.09
C GLY A 59 -16.36 -14.76 -5.34
N SER A 60 -17.12 -15.65 -5.99
CA SER A 60 -16.64 -16.47 -7.11
C SER A 60 -17.35 -16.19 -8.44
N SER A 61 -18.41 -15.37 -8.43
CA SER A 61 -19.19 -15.07 -9.63
C SER A 61 -18.39 -14.19 -10.61
N ILE A 62 -18.87 -14.10 -11.86
CA ILE A 62 -18.28 -13.20 -12.86
C ILE A 62 -18.29 -11.75 -12.38
N ARG A 63 -19.39 -11.32 -11.72
CA ARG A 63 -19.49 -9.96 -11.16
C ARG A 63 -18.45 -9.73 -10.06
N ASP A 64 -18.18 -10.74 -9.26
CA ASP A 64 -17.20 -10.65 -8.17
C ASP A 64 -15.77 -10.56 -8.71
N ARG A 65 -15.46 -11.30 -9.77
CA ARG A 65 -14.16 -11.19 -10.47
C ARG A 65 -13.95 -9.80 -11.07
N VAL A 66 -15.00 -9.21 -11.64
CA VAL A 66 -14.95 -7.82 -12.15
C VAL A 66 -14.72 -6.85 -11.00
N ARG A 67 -15.46 -6.97 -9.89
CA ARG A 67 -15.28 -6.12 -8.70
C ARG A 67 -13.88 -6.24 -8.10
N GLN A 68 -13.30 -7.44 -8.09
CA GLN A 68 -11.94 -7.68 -7.64
C GLN A 68 -10.91 -6.96 -8.54
N GLY A 69 -11.07 -7.06 -9.87
CA GLY A 69 -10.24 -6.33 -10.82
C GLY A 69 -10.35 -4.81 -10.63
N ASP A 70 -11.58 -4.29 -10.60
CA ASP A 70 -11.85 -2.86 -10.43
C ASP A 70 -11.32 -2.32 -9.10
N HIS A 71 -11.37 -3.12 -8.02
CA HIS A 71 -10.79 -2.75 -6.72
C HIS A 71 -9.27 -2.61 -6.81
N PHE A 72 -8.59 -3.54 -7.50
CA PHE A 72 -7.14 -3.47 -7.68
C PHE A 72 -6.70 -2.33 -8.61
N GLU A 73 -7.43 -2.07 -9.69
CA GLU A 73 -7.18 -0.94 -10.60
C GLU A 73 -7.34 0.40 -9.88
N ARG A 74 -8.39 0.55 -9.06
CA ARG A 74 -8.59 1.74 -8.23
C ARG A 74 -7.49 1.93 -7.18
N PHE A 75 -7.03 0.83 -6.59
CA PHE A 75 -5.89 0.84 -5.68
C PHE A 75 -4.62 1.36 -6.37
N LEU A 76 -4.24 0.78 -7.52
CA LEU A 76 -3.06 1.25 -8.26
C LEU A 76 -3.22 2.69 -8.72
N ALA A 77 -4.41 3.10 -9.15
CA ALA A 77 -4.67 4.47 -9.53
C ALA A 77 -4.47 5.45 -8.36
N ALA A 78 -4.90 5.08 -7.15
CA ALA A 78 -4.66 5.88 -5.95
C ALA A 78 -3.16 5.98 -5.62
N VAL A 79 -2.42 4.87 -5.70
CA VAL A 79 -0.96 4.85 -5.50
C VAL A 79 -0.25 5.81 -6.46
N PHE A 80 -0.56 5.72 -7.75
CA PHE A 80 0.11 6.55 -8.76
C PHE A 80 -0.31 8.03 -8.69
N ARG A 81 -1.57 8.34 -8.33
CA ARG A 81 -1.98 9.72 -8.05
C ARG A 81 -1.24 10.32 -6.86
N LEU A 82 -1.10 9.56 -5.77
CA LEU A 82 -0.30 9.99 -4.61
C LEU A 82 1.18 10.21 -4.98
N ALA A 83 1.70 9.47 -5.97
CA ALA A 83 3.04 9.66 -6.52
C ALA A 83 3.15 10.78 -7.58
N GLY A 84 2.07 11.54 -7.81
CA GLY A 84 2.03 12.69 -8.71
C GLY A 84 1.89 12.35 -10.19
N TYR A 85 1.35 11.17 -10.53
CA TYR A 85 0.96 10.85 -11.91
C TYR A 85 -0.48 11.28 -12.19
N GLU A 86 -0.75 11.73 -13.40
CA GLU A 86 -2.10 11.70 -13.96
C GLU A 86 -2.45 10.26 -14.33
N VAL A 87 -3.68 9.82 -13.99
CA VAL A 87 -4.08 8.42 -14.15
C VAL A 87 -5.43 8.31 -14.84
N GLU A 88 -5.46 7.54 -15.93
CA GLU A 88 -6.68 7.08 -16.59
C GLU A 88 -6.85 5.58 -16.34
N ILE A 89 -7.98 5.16 -15.77
CA ILE A 89 -8.40 3.75 -15.75
C ILE A 89 -9.14 3.49 -17.07
N THR A 90 -8.64 2.57 -17.87
CA THR A 90 -9.19 2.33 -19.21
C THR A 90 -10.55 1.64 -19.10
N LYS A 91 -11.46 1.99 -20.02
CA LYS A 91 -12.80 1.41 -20.00
C LYS A 91 -12.79 0.03 -20.65
N LYS A 92 -13.13 -0.98 -19.87
CA LYS A 92 -13.42 -2.37 -20.34
C LYS A 92 -14.55 -2.44 -21.36
N ARG A 93 -15.35 -1.38 -21.52
CA ARG A 93 -16.41 -1.24 -22.51
C ARG A 93 -16.42 0.16 -23.13
N TYR A 94 -16.30 0.23 -24.45
CA TYR A 94 -16.52 1.46 -25.20
C TYR A 94 -17.36 1.19 -26.44
N MET A 95 -18.16 2.19 -26.84
CA MET A 95 -18.89 2.14 -28.10
C MET A 95 -18.07 2.79 -29.20
N LYS A 96 -17.89 2.07 -30.31
CA LYS A 96 -17.36 2.61 -31.55
C LYS A 96 -18.22 2.07 -32.70
N ASP A 97 -18.62 2.92 -33.62
CA ASP A 97 -19.43 2.53 -34.79
C ASP A 97 -20.69 1.70 -34.45
N LYS A 98 -21.42 2.09 -33.39
CA LYS A 98 -22.60 1.39 -32.85
C LYS A 98 -22.35 -0.06 -32.37
N ARG A 99 -21.09 -0.48 -32.25
CA ARG A 99 -20.69 -1.77 -31.67
C ARG A 99 -20.11 -1.55 -30.27
N VAL A 100 -20.47 -2.43 -29.34
CA VAL A 100 -19.89 -2.47 -28.00
C VAL A 100 -18.62 -3.29 -28.07
N TYR A 101 -17.46 -2.64 -27.91
CA TYR A 101 -16.19 -3.32 -27.75
C TYR A 101 -15.98 -3.61 -26.27
N THR A 102 -15.66 -4.86 -25.96
CA THR A 102 -15.29 -5.30 -24.61
C THR A 102 -13.82 -5.67 -24.61
N GLY A 103 -13.02 -4.99 -23.83
CA GLY A 103 -11.57 -5.22 -23.71
C GLY A 103 -10.80 -3.91 -23.65
N ASP A 104 -9.90 -3.85 -22.67
CA ASP A 104 -8.90 -2.79 -22.44
C ASP A 104 -7.65 -2.95 -23.33
N GLY A 105 -7.59 -3.99 -24.18
CA GLY A 105 -6.43 -4.28 -25.02
C GLY A 105 -5.21 -4.75 -24.23
N GLY A 106 -5.40 -5.19 -22.98
CA GLY A 106 -4.34 -5.54 -22.05
C GLY A 106 -3.73 -4.34 -21.33
N VAL A 107 -4.35 -3.15 -21.37
CA VAL A 107 -3.87 -1.95 -20.69
C VAL A 107 -4.97 -1.43 -19.77
N ASP A 108 -4.90 -1.73 -18.49
CA ASP A 108 -5.92 -1.36 -17.49
C ASP A 108 -5.78 0.07 -16.98
N LEU A 109 -4.54 0.59 -16.91
CA LEU A 109 -4.26 1.98 -16.57
C LEU A 109 -3.30 2.61 -17.57
N ILE A 110 -3.50 3.90 -17.81
CA ILE A 110 -2.55 4.79 -18.49
C ILE A 110 -2.07 5.81 -17.47
N LEU A 111 -0.75 5.88 -17.28
CA LEU A 111 -0.12 6.86 -16.41
C LEU A 111 0.60 7.90 -17.27
N THR A 112 0.43 9.17 -16.91
CA THR A 112 1.14 10.28 -17.54
C THR A 112 1.84 11.10 -16.46
N LYS A 113 3.12 11.39 -16.67
CA LYS A 113 3.89 12.32 -15.84
C LYS A 113 5.01 12.90 -16.68
N GLU A 114 5.02 14.23 -16.81
CA GLU A 114 5.96 14.94 -17.67
C GLU A 114 5.94 14.37 -19.11
N ASN A 115 7.06 13.82 -19.59
CA ASN A 115 7.18 13.23 -20.92
C ASN A 115 6.96 11.70 -20.93
N GLU A 116 6.61 11.10 -19.80
CA GLU A 116 6.33 9.67 -19.71
C GLU A 116 4.85 9.37 -19.95
N ARG A 117 4.60 8.34 -20.77
CA ARG A 117 3.27 7.75 -20.98
C ARG A 117 3.38 6.24 -20.83
N ILE A 118 2.88 5.72 -19.71
CA ILE A 118 3.11 4.34 -19.27
C ILE A 118 1.82 3.54 -19.42
N ALA A 119 1.90 2.38 -20.09
CA ALA A 119 0.83 1.40 -20.11
C ALA A 119 0.98 0.40 -18.96
N VAL A 120 -0.09 0.19 -18.19
CA VAL A 120 -0.08 -0.72 -17.04
C VAL A 120 -1.14 -1.80 -17.24
N GLN A 121 -0.75 -3.06 -17.16
CA GLN A 121 -1.67 -4.17 -16.90
C GLN A 121 -1.71 -4.45 -15.40
N ALA A 122 -2.91 -4.48 -14.82
CA ALA A 122 -3.21 -4.76 -13.43
C ALA A 122 -3.94 -6.11 -13.31
N LYS A 123 -3.29 -7.11 -12.73
CA LYS A 123 -3.90 -8.43 -12.52
C LYS A 123 -4.07 -8.74 -11.03
N SER A 124 -5.30 -8.75 -10.54
CA SER A 124 -5.59 -9.22 -9.17
C SER A 124 -5.78 -10.73 -9.15
N LYS A 125 -4.99 -11.44 -8.34
CA LYS A 125 -5.19 -12.86 -7.99
C LYS A 125 -5.05 -13.01 -6.47
N ARG A 126 -6.00 -13.69 -5.84
CA ARG A 126 -6.03 -13.89 -4.38
C ARG A 126 -5.31 -15.18 -4.02
N LEU A 127 -4.42 -15.13 -3.03
CA LEU A 127 -3.70 -16.31 -2.57
C LEU A 127 -4.58 -17.26 -1.74
N ASN A 128 -5.62 -16.72 -1.10
CA ASN A 128 -6.59 -17.47 -0.31
C ASN A 128 -7.76 -18.04 -1.13
N SER A 129 -7.82 -17.79 -2.45
CA SER A 129 -8.90 -18.30 -3.31
C SER A 129 -8.86 -19.82 -3.42
N THR A 130 -9.99 -20.51 -3.46
CA THR A 130 -10.03 -21.97 -3.75
C THR A 130 -9.79 -22.31 -5.23
N SER A 131 -9.72 -21.31 -6.12
CA SER A 131 -9.44 -21.51 -7.54
C SER A 131 -7.98 -21.92 -7.80
N ASN A 132 -7.76 -22.69 -8.87
CA ASN A 132 -6.42 -23.10 -9.32
C ASN A 132 -5.60 -21.93 -9.93
N GLU A 133 -6.24 -20.81 -10.24
CA GLU A 133 -5.63 -19.65 -10.89
C GLU A 133 -5.13 -18.60 -9.88
N ARG A 134 -4.26 -19.00 -8.95
CA ARG A 134 -3.69 -18.07 -7.95
C ARG A 134 -2.48 -17.31 -8.47
N LEU A 135 -1.77 -17.85 -9.46
CA LEU A 135 -0.49 -17.32 -9.94
C LEU A 135 -0.61 -16.78 -11.36
N ILE A 136 0.24 -15.81 -11.70
CA ILE A 136 0.40 -15.32 -13.08
C ILE A 136 1.11 -16.39 -13.92
N THR A 137 0.61 -16.63 -15.13
CA THR A 137 1.09 -17.69 -16.03
C THR A 137 1.88 -17.13 -17.21
N ASP A 138 2.52 -18.00 -17.99
CA ASP A 138 3.22 -17.62 -19.22
C ASP A 138 2.28 -16.99 -20.26
N ASN A 139 1.01 -17.40 -20.30
CA ASN A 139 0.02 -16.79 -21.19
C ASN A 139 -0.25 -15.32 -20.84
N ASP A 140 -0.34 -15.00 -19.54
CA ASP A 140 -0.47 -13.60 -19.08
C ASP A 140 0.73 -12.76 -19.58
N VAL A 141 1.96 -13.31 -19.48
CA VAL A 141 3.19 -12.65 -19.96
C VAL A 141 3.19 -12.48 -21.48
N LYS A 142 2.87 -13.53 -22.24
CA LYS A 142 2.83 -13.50 -23.72
C LYS A 142 1.85 -12.45 -24.24
N ASN A 143 0.65 -12.41 -23.66
CA ASN A 143 -0.40 -11.48 -24.08
C ASN A 143 0.04 -10.03 -23.88
N PHE A 144 0.55 -9.69 -22.70
CA PHE A 144 0.96 -8.32 -22.42
C PHE A 144 2.25 -7.92 -23.16
N ALA A 145 3.22 -8.84 -23.30
CA ALA A 145 4.39 -8.61 -24.13
C ALA A 145 4.06 -8.40 -25.62
N GLY A 146 2.93 -8.93 -26.08
CA GLY A 146 2.44 -8.82 -27.45
C GLY A 146 1.86 -7.45 -27.83
N ILE A 147 1.53 -6.59 -26.85
CA ILE A 147 0.95 -5.27 -27.16
C ILE A 147 1.97 -4.35 -27.85
N SER A 148 1.48 -3.44 -28.69
CA SER A 148 2.32 -2.51 -29.44
C SER A 148 3.06 -1.51 -28.53
N ASP A 149 4.32 -1.24 -28.86
CA ASP A 149 5.16 -0.24 -28.17
C ASP A 149 4.94 1.20 -28.66
N LYS A 150 4.23 1.40 -29.78
CA LYS A 150 4.26 2.67 -30.54
C LYS A 150 3.82 3.92 -29.77
N ASN A 151 3.07 3.78 -28.67
CA ASN A 151 2.47 4.89 -27.94
C ASN A 151 2.89 4.95 -26.46
N TRP A 152 3.88 4.16 -26.06
CA TRP A 152 4.26 3.99 -24.66
C TRP A 152 5.75 4.23 -24.48
N THR A 153 6.12 5.08 -23.54
CA THR A 153 7.52 5.22 -23.13
C THR A 153 7.96 4.01 -22.30
N LYS A 154 7.02 3.39 -21.59
CA LYS A 154 7.24 2.24 -20.72
C LYS A 154 5.98 1.38 -20.61
N LYS A 155 6.17 0.10 -20.33
CA LYS A 155 5.10 -0.85 -19.99
C LYS A 155 5.36 -1.46 -18.62
N MET A 156 4.31 -1.60 -17.82
CA MET A 156 4.35 -2.23 -16.50
C MET A 156 3.29 -3.33 -16.40
N PHE A 157 3.63 -4.45 -15.81
CA PHE A 157 2.68 -5.48 -15.39
C PHE A 157 2.72 -5.58 -13.88
N ILE A 158 1.59 -5.36 -13.22
CA ILE A 158 1.50 -5.34 -11.76
C ILE A 158 0.46 -6.36 -11.32
N THR A 159 0.82 -7.21 -10.35
CA THR A 159 -0.10 -8.19 -9.78
C THR A 159 -0.10 -8.17 -8.25
N SER A 160 -1.26 -8.49 -7.67
CA SER A 160 -1.39 -8.73 -6.23
C SER A 160 -0.86 -10.11 -5.81
N SER A 161 -0.36 -10.94 -6.73
CA SER A 161 0.09 -12.32 -6.53
C SER A 161 1.52 -12.53 -7.05
N PHE A 162 1.92 -13.79 -7.24
CA PHE A 162 3.24 -14.18 -7.74
C PHE A 162 3.16 -14.75 -9.15
N PHE A 163 4.29 -14.71 -9.84
CA PHE A 163 4.49 -15.39 -11.12
C PHE A 163 4.83 -16.86 -10.88
N ASN A 164 4.29 -17.76 -11.70
CA ASN A 164 4.73 -19.16 -11.68
C ASN A 164 6.05 -19.34 -12.47
N THR A 165 6.65 -20.52 -12.37
CA THR A 165 7.93 -20.83 -13.05
C THR A 165 7.85 -20.63 -14.57
N HIS A 166 6.72 -20.94 -15.20
CA HIS A 166 6.54 -20.74 -16.64
C HIS A 166 6.49 -19.26 -17.03
N ALA A 167 5.86 -18.41 -16.21
CA ALA A 167 5.88 -16.98 -16.40
C ALA A 167 7.30 -16.41 -16.26
N TYR A 168 8.07 -16.84 -15.25
CA TYR A 168 9.48 -16.44 -15.12
C TYR A 168 10.32 -16.86 -16.33
N LYS A 169 10.15 -18.11 -16.80
CA LYS A 169 10.81 -18.59 -18.02
C LYS A 169 10.44 -17.72 -19.22
N GLN A 170 9.16 -17.40 -19.39
CA GLN A 170 8.70 -16.55 -20.47
C GLN A 170 9.25 -15.12 -20.39
N ILE A 171 9.35 -14.53 -19.19
CA ILE A 171 9.95 -13.20 -18.98
C ILE A 171 11.43 -13.23 -19.36
N ALA A 172 12.14 -14.31 -19.02
CA ALA A 172 13.56 -14.45 -19.32
C ALA A 172 13.85 -14.68 -20.82
N GLU A 173 13.02 -15.47 -21.51
CA GLU A 173 13.27 -15.90 -22.89
C GLU A 173 12.63 -15.01 -23.96
N ASN A 174 11.57 -14.26 -23.63
CA ASN A 174 10.88 -13.40 -24.59
C ASN A 174 11.49 -12.00 -24.64
N GLU A 175 12.18 -11.67 -25.72
CA GLU A 175 12.79 -10.34 -25.92
C GLU A 175 11.80 -9.18 -25.77
N LYS A 176 10.53 -9.38 -26.15
CA LYS A 176 9.49 -8.35 -25.96
C LYS A 176 9.13 -8.12 -24.49
N ALA A 177 9.34 -9.12 -23.63
CA ALA A 177 9.10 -9.04 -22.20
C ALA A 177 10.21 -8.30 -21.46
N HIS A 178 11.43 -8.22 -22.01
CA HIS A 178 12.56 -7.52 -21.37
C HIS A 178 12.36 -6.00 -21.26
N LYS A 179 11.49 -5.42 -22.09
CA LYS A 179 11.14 -3.99 -22.06
C LYS A 179 9.99 -3.66 -21.11
N ILE A 180 9.49 -4.66 -20.36
CA ILE A 180 8.37 -4.52 -19.43
C ILE A 180 8.92 -4.62 -18.01
N GLU A 181 8.45 -3.73 -17.14
CA GLU A 181 8.68 -3.86 -15.70
C GLU A 181 7.62 -4.79 -15.10
N TRP A 182 8.07 -5.87 -14.45
CA TRP A 182 7.20 -6.92 -13.90
C TRP A 182 7.18 -6.85 -12.38
N TYR A 183 6.02 -6.59 -11.81
CA TYR A 183 5.82 -6.43 -10.36
C TYR A 183 4.94 -7.56 -9.83
N GLY A 184 5.58 -8.53 -9.17
CA GLY A 184 4.92 -9.52 -8.34
C GLY A 184 4.49 -8.91 -7.01
N ARG A 185 3.88 -9.69 -6.12
CA ARG A 185 3.44 -9.20 -4.80
C ARG A 185 4.57 -8.55 -4.00
N TYR A 186 5.77 -9.14 -4.01
CA TYR A 186 6.91 -8.58 -3.27
C TYR A 186 7.43 -7.29 -3.91
N GLU A 187 7.57 -7.27 -5.23
CA GLU A 187 8.00 -6.11 -6.00
C GLU A 187 6.97 -4.97 -5.93
N LEU A 188 5.68 -5.28 -5.89
CA LEU A 188 4.60 -4.33 -5.63
C LEU A 188 4.83 -3.65 -4.28
N LEU A 189 5.04 -4.41 -3.19
CA LEU A 189 5.30 -3.80 -1.88
C LEU A 189 6.57 -2.93 -1.87
N LYS A 190 7.61 -3.30 -2.62
CA LYS A 190 8.79 -2.42 -2.82
C LYS A 190 8.41 -1.14 -3.54
N LEU A 191 7.67 -1.25 -4.65
CA LEU A 191 7.20 -0.12 -5.43
C LEU A 191 6.37 0.84 -4.58
N LEU A 192 5.47 0.34 -3.72
CA LEU A 192 4.69 1.18 -2.82
C LEU A 192 5.58 1.96 -1.84
N ASN A 193 6.57 1.32 -1.23
CA ASN A 193 7.50 2.00 -0.32
C ASN A 193 8.36 3.05 -1.03
N GLN A 194 8.60 2.89 -2.33
CA GLN A 194 9.33 3.88 -3.14
C GLN A 194 8.44 5.05 -3.55
N LEU A 195 7.21 4.77 -4.00
CA LEU A 195 6.31 5.77 -4.55
C LEU A 195 5.58 6.59 -3.47
N ILE A 196 5.17 5.94 -2.38
CA ILE A 196 4.30 6.53 -1.35
C ILE A 196 4.77 6.17 0.08
N PRO A 197 6.04 6.48 0.43
CA PRO A 197 6.64 6.05 1.71
C PRO A 197 5.85 6.51 2.95
N GLU A 198 5.34 7.74 2.94
CA GLU A 198 4.55 8.27 4.06
C GLU A 198 3.23 7.51 4.24
N THR A 199 2.50 7.25 3.15
CA THR A 199 1.26 6.46 3.20
C THR A 199 1.54 5.02 3.63
N MET A 200 2.64 4.41 3.18
CA MET A 200 3.04 3.07 3.62
C MET A 200 3.39 3.02 5.10
N LEU A 201 4.04 4.06 5.64
CA LEU A 201 4.28 4.18 7.08
C LEU A 201 2.95 4.30 7.85
N LYS A 202 1.99 5.08 7.36
CA LYS A 202 0.63 5.13 7.93
C LYS A 202 -0.03 3.75 7.90
N CYS A 203 0.06 3.01 6.80
CA CYS A 203 -0.48 1.64 6.70
C CYS A 203 0.14 0.72 7.75
N GLN A 204 1.45 0.73 7.90
CA GLN A 204 2.17 -0.08 8.88
C GLN A 204 1.75 0.25 10.32
N LEU A 205 1.66 1.55 10.65
CA LEU A 205 1.19 1.99 11.95
C LEU A 205 -0.24 1.49 12.20
N LEU A 206 -1.18 1.78 11.30
CA LEU A 206 -2.58 1.41 11.47
C LEU A 206 -2.79 -0.10 11.59
N ASN A 207 -2.07 -0.90 10.80
CA ASN A 207 -2.13 -2.37 10.86
C ASN A 207 -1.45 -2.94 12.11
N SER A 208 -0.57 -2.18 12.76
CA SER A 208 0.05 -2.59 14.03
C SER A 208 -0.81 -2.30 15.27
N LEU A 209 -1.84 -1.44 15.13
CA LEU A 209 -2.71 -1.08 16.23
C LEU A 209 -3.63 -2.25 16.62
N PRO A 210 -3.91 -2.45 17.92
CA PRO A 210 -5.00 -3.33 18.34
C PRO A 210 -6.34 -2.89 17.73
N LYS A 211 -7.26 -3.84 17.48
CA LYS A 211 -8.53 -3.58 16.77
C LYS A 211 -9.36 -2.42 17.30
N ASP A 212 -9.33 -2.19 18.62
CA ASP A 212 -10.13 -1.15 19.29
C ASP A 212 -9.41 0.20 19.38
N ILE A 213 -8.14 0.26 18.96
CA ILE A 213 -7.31 1.45 19.00
C ILE A 213 -7.36 2.14 17.64
N LYS A 214 -7.78 3.41 17.64
CA LYS A 214 -8.02 4.19 16.41
C LYS A 214 -7.36 5.56 16.49
N PRO A 215 -7.05 6.19 15.34
CA PRO A 215 -6.70 7.60 15.30
C PRO A 215 -7.77 8.48 15.95
N CYS A 216 -7.33 9.54 16.61
CA CYS A 216 -8.20 10.53 17.23
C CYS A 216 -8.94 11.33 16.15
N PRO A 217 -10.27 11.30 16.10
CA PRO A 217 -11.04 11.98 15.05
C PRO A 217 -11.03 13.51 15.17
N LYS A 218 -10.61 14.07 16.33
CA LYS A 218 -10.55 15.53 16.53
C LYS A 218 -9.24 16.14 16.06
N CYS A 219 -8.11 15.56 16.44
CA CYS A 219 -6.80 16.15 16.12
C CYS A 219 -6.09 15.45 14.96
N ASN A 220 -6.50 14.25 14.56
CA ASN A 220 -5.84 13.42 13.56
C ASN A 220 -4.34 13.15 13.80
N GLU A 221 -3.75 13.54 14.93
CA GLU A 221 -2.34 13.29 15.27
C GLU A 221 -2.18 12.26 16.39
N GLY A 222 -3.18 12.20 17.28
CA GLY A 222 -3.19 11.29 18.42
C GLY A 222 -3.89 9.97 18.13
N ILE A 223 -3.74 9.03 19.06
CA ILE A 223 -4.45 7.76 19.09
C ILE A 223 -5.42 7.80 20.28
N MET A 224 -6.60 7.21 20.12
CA MET A 224 -7.56 7.02 21.21
C MET A 224 -7.15 5.79 22.03
N ILE A 225 -6.87 6.01 23.32
CA ILE A 225 -6.44 4.97 24.26
C ILE A 225 -7.42 4.82 25.42
N PRO A 226 -7.73 3.59 25.88
CA PRO A 226 -8.58 3.38 27.04
C PRO A 226 -7.85 3.83 28.32
N ARG A 227 -8.57 4.55 29.17
CA ARG A 227 -8.15 4.98 30.51
C ARG A 227 -9.25 4.64 31.50
N LYS A 228 -8.87 4.47 32.77
CA LYS A 228 -9.80 4.27 33.89
C LYS A 228 -9.88 5.55 34.71
N ASN A 229 -11.08 6.03 34.97
CA ASN A 229 -11.31 7.11 35.92
C ASN A 229 -11.01 6.60 37.34
N GLY A 230 -10.17 7.31 38.08
CA GLY A 230 -9.73 6.90 39.42
C GLY A 230 -10.83 6.96 40.49
N GLU A 231 -11.81 7.85 40.33
CA GLU A 231 -12.91 8.05 41.28
C GLU A 231 -14.09 7.13 40.98
N THR A 232 -14.55 7.10 39.73
CA THR A 232 -15.74 6.32 39.35
C THR A 232 -15.41 4.89 38.95
N GLY A 233 -14.12 4.58 38.70
CA GLY A 233 -13.67 3.28 38.19
C GLY A 233 -14.09 2.97 36.75
N GLN A 234 -14.80 3.89 36.09
CA GLN A 234 -15.31 3.70 34.73
C GLN A 234 -14.21 3.88 33.68
N TYR A 235 -14.30 3.12 32.59
CA TYR A 235 -13.38 3.26 31.47
C TYR A 235 -13.89 4.25 30.42
N PHE A 236 -12.98 5.04 29.86
CA PHE A 236 -13.21 5.99 28.78
C PHE A 236 -12.01 6.01 27.85
N ASN A 237 -12.20 6.40 26.59
CA ASN A 237 -11.08 6.65 25.67
C ASN A 237 -10.60 8.09 25.81
N ALA A 238 -9.28 8.31 25.77
CA ALA A 238 -8.66 9.62 25.77
C ALA A 238 -7.66 9.73 24.62
N CYS A 239 -7.56 10.91 24.01
CA CYS A 239 -6.54 11.17 23.00
C CYS A 239 -5.13 11.24 23.63
N SER A 240 -4.15 10.60 23.00
CA SER A 240 -2.74 10.64 23.43
C SER A 240 -2.03 11.97 23.21
N ARG A 241 -2.58 12.86 22.38
CA ARG A 241 -1.95 14.13 21.97
C ARG A 241 -2.80 15.38 22.24
N TYR A 242 -4.13 15.26 22.15
CA TYR A 242 -5.03 16.39 22.32
C TYR A 242 -5.69 16.37 23.70
N PHE A 243 -5.30 17.32 24.53
CA PHE A 243 -5.85 17.48 25.86
C PHE A 243 -7.35 17.81 25.78
N GLY A 244 -8.19 17.07 26.50
CA GLY A 244 -9.64 17.31 26.55
C GLY A 244 -10.49 16.55 25.51
N HIS A 245 -9.90 15.78 24.59
CA HIS A 245 -10.71 14.85 23.79
C HIS A 245 -10.85 13.49 24.49
N THR A 246 -12.05 13.22 24.98
CA THR A 246 -12.44 11.93 25.56
C THR A 246 -13.73 11.41 24.92
N GLU A 247 -13.89 10.08 24.92
CA GLU A 247 -15.09 9.38 24.45
C GLU A 247 -15.51 8.32 25.47
N SER A 248 -16.80 8.21 25.75
CA SER A 248 -17.33 7.16 26.62
C SER A 248 -17.23 5.79 25.95
N ILE A 249 -16.78 4.76 26.67
CA ILE A 249 -16.84 3.39 26.18
C ILE A 249 -18.25 2.85 26.47
N LYS A 250 -19.07 2.69 25.44
CA LYS A 250 -20.35 2.00 25.57
C LYS A 250 -20.08 0.52 25.84
N LYS A 251 -20.41 0.04 27.04
CA LYS A 251 -20.50 -1.40 27.30
C LYS A 251 -21.71 -1.91 26.49
N TYR A 252 -21.48 -2.89 25.63
CA TYR A 252 -22.54 -3.73 25.07
C TYR A 252 -22.95 -4.77 26.11
#